data_AF-A0A8C1SPI3-F1
#
_entry.id   AF-A0A8C1SPI3-F1
#
_cell.length_a   1.000
_cell.length_b   1.000
_cell.length_c   1.000
_cell.angle_alpha   90.00
_cell.angle_beta   90.00
_cell.angle_gamma   90.00
#
_symmetry.space_group_name_H-M   'P 1'
#
loop_
_entity.id
_entity.type
_entity.pdbx_description
1 polymer ?
#
loop_
_entity_poly.entity_id
_entity_poly.type
_entity_poly.pdbx_seq_one_letter_code
_entity_poly.pdbx_strand_id
1 'polypeptide(L)'
;MSLFTHVFACLFGIGSWVAINGMWVELPLIVPSIPEGWYLPSYLTIIIQMANIGPLFITLMHRFRPGVLDERPVIYTIVTVGVVATFLLLPAVCGGLHLVRHLSSLHDASAASVPHHLLHWRGSKRSELQAHYQRANFSTQGFFLFLSAMMMVCLGAFLLLNFHPAVAQEHKSKGYVDDSQRVEKIDMSQAPNNENPEQTPMLDFPEGTVIKQHSAFGKGTYILAWVNALTNAVLPSVQAYSCLPYGNQAYHLAATLSSVANPVACFIAMFVPIRTLVLMGFLTVTGTGFGAYIMAMAALSPCPLLINHDLGAALIVLTWVIFVLTLSYVKVIIGVILRDEGHSALVWCGAVVQLGSMLGALSMFPLVSVYRLFQSGDPCNTKCPK
;
A
#
# COMPACT_ATOMS: atom_id res chain seq x y z
N MET A 1 -10.86 -0.09 28.64
CA MET A 1 -11.06 -0.92 27.44
C MET A 1 -10.45 -2.29 27.64
N SER A 2 -11.17 -3.36 27.29
CA SER A 2 -10.71 -4.74 27.49
C SER A 2 -9.51 -5.06 26.59
N LEU A 3 -8.56 -5.86 27.09
CA LEU A 3 -7.41 -6.36 26.31
C LEU A 3 -7.87 -7.04 25.01
N PHE A 4 -9.00 -7.75 25.06
CA PHE A 4 -9.60 -8.43 23.92
C PHE A 4 -9.98 -7.46 22.79
N THR A 5 -10.57 -6.31 23.13
CA THR A 5 -10.94 -5.27 22.16
C THR A 5 -9.72 -4.75 21.40
N HIS A 6 -8.60 -4.54 22.11
CA HIS A 6 -7.34 -4.12 21.49
C HIS A 6 -6.74 -5.22 20.61
N VAL A 7 -6.72 -6.47 21.07
CA VAL A 7 -6.18 -7.59 20.29
C VAL A 7 -6.94 -7.77 18.98
N PHE A 8 -8.27 -7.78 19.01
CA PHE A 8 -9.06 -7.91 17.78
C PHE A 8 -8.94 -6.69 16.87
N ALA A 9 -8.87 -5.47 17.43
CA ALA A 9 -8.62 -4.26 16.63
C ALA A 9 -7.24 -4.30 15.96
N CYS A 10 -6.20 -4.76 16.66
CA CYS A 10 -4.87 -4.96 16.09
C CYS A 10 -4.87 -6.02 14.98
N LEU A 11 -5.50 -7.18 15.20
CA LEU A 11 -5.60 -8.24 14.20
C LEU A 11 -6.33 -7.77 12.93
N PHE A 12 -7.46 -7.09 13.11
CA PHE A 12 -8.21 -6.50 12.00
C PHE A 12 -7.39 -5.42 11.27
N GLY A 13 -6.68 -4.56 12.01
CA GLY A 13 -5.81 -3.53 11.46
C GLY A 13 -4.65 -4.07 10.64
N ILE A 14 -4.01 -5.15 11.09
CA ILE A 14 -2.90 -5.80 10.37
C ILE A 14 -3.34 -6.27 8.97
N GLY A 15 -4.54 -6.84 8.87
CA GLY A 15 -5.10 -7.32 7.59
C GLY A 15 -5.19 -6.27 6.50
N SER A 16 -5.45 -5.00 6.88
CA SER A 16 -5.67 -3.91 5.91
C SER A 16 -4.43 -3.57 5.07
N TRP A 17 -3.22 -3.86 5.56
CA TRP A 17 -1.96 -3.51 4.88
C TRP A 17 -1.10 -4.71 4.50
N VAL A 18 -1.26 -5.87 5.16
CA VAL A 18 -0.44 -7.06 4.91
C VAL A 18 -0.53 -7.52 3.45
N ALA A 19 -1.72 -7.48 2.84
CA ALA A 19 -1.89 -7.88 1.45
C ALA A 19 -1.08 -7.00 0.49
N ILE A 20 -1.20 -5.69 0.62
CA ILE A 20 -0.52 -4.73 -0.26
C ILE A 20 0.99 -4.80 -0.04
N ASN A 21 1.45 -4.70 1.21
CA ASN A 21 2.88 -4.73 1.53
C ASN A 21 3.52 -6.07 1.13
N GLY A 22 2.84 -7.19 1.37
CA GLY A 22 3.30 -8.52 0.95
C GLY A 22 3.46 -8.60 -0.57
N MET A 23 2.48 -8.11 -1.34
CA MET A 23 2.62 -8.07 -2.80
C MET A 23 3.80 -7.20 -3.26
N TRP A 24 4.00 -6.02 -2.67
CA TRP A 24 5.13 -5.15 -3.05
C TRP A 24 6.50 -5.76 -2.74
N VAL A 25 6.63 -6.50 -1.64
CA VAL A 25 7.87 -7.19 -1.26
C VAL A 25 8.16 -8.39 -2.19
N GLU A 26 7.11 -9.08 -2.63
CA GLU A 26 7.22 -10.26 -3.51
C GLU A 26 7.30 -9.92 -5.01
N LEU A 27 7.02 -8.67 -5.40
CA LEU A 27 7.09 -8.21 -6.79
C LEU A 27 8.36 -8.65 -7.55
N PRO A 28 9.58 -8.53 -7.01
CA PRO A 28 10.79 -8.95 -7.71
C PRO A 28 10.82 -10.45 -8.07
N LEU A 29 10.08 -11.30 -7.34
CA LEU A 29 9.99 -12.74 -7.58
C LEU A 29 8.85 -13.10 -8.53
N ILE A 30 7.76 -12.34 -8.50
CA ILE A 30 6.56 -12.59 -9.32
C ILE A 30 6.78 -12.10 -10.75
N VAL A 31 7.37 -10.91 -10.92
CA VAL A 31 7.49 -10.25 -12.23
C VAL A 31 8.12 -11.12 -13.34
N PRO A 32 9.17 -11.93 -13.09
CA PRO A 32 9.75 -12.78 -14.13
C PRO A 32 8.82 -13.90 -14.64
N SER A 33 7.77 -14.23 -13.89
CA SER A 33 6.88 -15.37 -14.17
C SER A 33 5.56 -15.00 -14.84
N ILE A 34 5.25 -13.71 -14.93
CA ILE A 34 3.97 -13.19 -15.41
C ILE A 34 4.12 -12.48 -16.76
N PRO A 35 3.07 -12.49 -17.61
CA PRO A 35 3.13 -11.88 -18.95
C PRO A 35 3.26 -10.35 -18.93
N GLU A 36 2.83 -9.68 -17.85
CA GLU A 36 2.87 -8.21 -17.71
C GLU A 36 4.29 -7.67 -17.48
N GLY A 37 5.21 -8.51 -17.01
CA GLY A 37 6.60 -8.14 -16.74
C GLY A 37 6.73 -6.90 -15.84
N TRP A 38 7.68 -6.01 -16.16
CA TRP A 38 8.04 -4.84 -15.35
C TRP A 38 7.01 -3.72 -15.35
N TYR A 39 5.92 -3.85 -16.10
CA TYR A 39 4.77 -2.94 -16.03
C TYR A 39 3.85 -3.26 -14.83
N LEU A 40 3.98 -4.45 -14.22
CA LEU A 40 3.13 -4.87 -13.09
C LEU A 40 3.07 -3.85 -11.94
N PRO A 41 4.18 -3.25 -11.46
CA PRO A 41 4.12 -2.24 -10.41
C PRO A 41 3.20 -1.06 -10.76
N SER A 42 3.21 -0.61 -12.02
CA SER A 42 2.33 0.48 -12.49
C SER A 42 0.86 0.07 -12.51
N TYR A 43 0.55 -1.16 -12.96
CA TYR A 43 -0.80 -1.71 -12.90
C TYR A 43 -1.31 -1.84 -11.46
N LEU A 44 -0.48 -2.36 -10.54
CA LEU A 44 -0.83 -2.47 -9.13
C LEU A 44 -1.09 -1.09 -8.52
N THR A 45 -0.23 -0.11 -8.79
CA THR A 45 -0.43 1.27 -8.32
C THR A 45 -1.77 1.83 -8.78
N ILE A 46 -2.11 1.77 -10.08
CA ILE A 46 -3.38 2.36 -10.54
C ILE A 46 -4.60 1.63 -9.95
N ILE A 47 -4.55 0.30 -9.83
CA ILE A 47 -5.64 -0.49 -9.24
C ILE A 47 -5.84 -0.14 -7.75
N ILE A 48 -4.75 -0.07 -6.97
CA ILE A 48 -4.78 0.32 -5.56
C ILE A 48 -5.35 1.74 -5.43
N GLN A 49 -4.95 2.65 -6.32
CA GLN A 49 -5.44 4.03 -6.27
C GLN A 49 -6.90 4.18 -6.69
N MET A 50 -7.39 3.36 -7.62
CA MET A 50 -8.81 3.31 -7.95
C MET A 50 -9.65 2.74 -6.80
N ALA A 51 -9.12 1.79 -6.02
CA ALA A 51 -9.80 1.27 -4.83
C ALA A 51 -10.01 2.35 -3.74
N ASN A 52 -9.14 3.37 -3.69
CA ASN A 52 -9.30 4.50 -2.77
C ASN A 52 -10.52 5.39 -3.06
N ILE A 53 -11.20 5.22 -4.21
CA ILE A 53 -12.48 5.87 -4.50
C ILE A 53 -13.57 5.42 -3.52
N GLY A 54 -13.53 4.16 -3.07
CA GLY A 54 -14.53 3.62 -2.12
C GLY A 54 -14.54 4.37 -0.78
N PRO A 55 -13.39 4.44 -0.07
CA PRO A 55 -13.26 5.25 1.15
C PRO A 55 -13.60 6.73 0.93
N LEU A 56 -13.23 7.33 -0.21
CA LEU A 56 -13.59 8.72 -0.54
C LEU A 56 -15.10 8.89 -0.61
N PHE A 57 -15.79 7.97 -1.29
CA PHE A 57 -17.22 7.96 -1.44
C PHE A 57 -17.93 7.83 -0.08
N ILE A 58 -17.50 6.89 0.78
CA ILE A 58 -18.05 6.72 2.13
C ILE A 58 -17.87 7.99 2.95
N THR A 59 -16.69 8.62 2.85
CA THR A 59 -16.37 9.86 3.56
C THR A 59 -17.27 11.01 3.12
N LEU A 60 -17.47 11.18 1.81
CA LEU A 60 -18.34 12.21 1.25
C LEU A 60 -19.82 11.95 1.59
N MET A 61 -20.26 10.70 1.56
CA MET A 61 -21.63 10.34 1.87
C MET A 61 -21.99 10.65 3.32
N HIS A 62 -21.13 10.32 4.29
CA HIS A 62 -21.35 10.70 5.68
C HIS A 62 -21.35 12.22 5.89
N ARG A 63 -20.61 12.96 5.06
CA ARG A 63 -20.59 14.42 5.10
C ARG A 63 -21.89 15.04 4.56
N PHE A 64 -22.45 14.51 3.47
CA PHE A 64 -23.64 15.07 2.83
C PHE A 64 -24.94 14.49 3.37
N ARG A 65 -24.93 13.27 3.89
CA ARG A 65 -26.09 12.55 4.45
C ARG A 65 -25.66 11.71 5.66
N PRO A 66 -25.48 12.34 6.84
CA PRO A 66 -25.14 11.61 8.06
C PRO A 66 -26.24 10.59 8.39
N GLY A 67 -25.85 9.39 8.81
CA GLY A 67 -26.76 8.32 9.28
C GLY A 67 -27.38 7.42 8.20
N VAL A 68 -27.15 7.68 6.91
CA VAL A 68 -27.77 6.86 5.84
C VAL A 68 -27.04 5.54 5.58
N LEU A 69 -25.74 5.47 5.86
CA LEU A 69 -24.94 4.28 5.63
C LEU A 69 -24.45 3.68 6.95
N ASP A 70 -24.82 2.43 7.20
CA ASP A 70 -24.16 1.62 8.20
C ASP A 70 -22.80 1.13 7.65
N GLU A 71 -21.72 1.42 8.35
CA GLU A 71 -20.35 1.03 7.99
C GLU A 71 -20.13 -0.48 8.15
N ARG A 72 -20.88 -1.15 9.03
CA ARG A 72 -20.73 -2.58 9.34
C ARG A 72 -20.94 -3.49 8.11
N PRO A 73 -22.07 -3.41 7.36
CA PRO A 73 -22.26 -4.24 6.16
C PRO A 73 -21.22 -3.94 5.08
N VAL A 74 -20.74 -2.69 4.99
CA VAL A 74 -19.70 -2.31 4.02
C VAL A 74 -18.38 -3.00 4.37
N ILE A 75 -17.96 -2.97 5.64
CA ILE A 75 -16.74 -3.65 6.09
C ILE A 75 -16.84 -5.16 5.86
N TYR A 76 -17.97 -5.79 6.22
CA TYR A 76 -18.18 -7.22 5.95
C TYR A 76 -18.04 -7.53 4.46
N THR A 77 -18.67 -6.73 3.60
CA THR A 77 -18.61 -6.92 2.15
C THR A 77 -17.17 -6.84 1.63
N ILE A 78 -16.40 -5.82 2.03
CA ILE A 78 -15.02 -5.63 1.59
C ILE A 78 -14.12 -6.79 2.05
N VAL A 79 -14.23 -7.19 3.32
CA VAL A 79 -13.40 -8.27 3.88
C VAL A 79 -13.77 -9.61 3.25
N THR A 80 -15.06 -9.92 3.06
CA THR A 80 -15.51 -11.13 2.38
C THR A 80 -15.04 -11.18 0.93
N VAL A 81 -15.13 -10.07 0.19
CA VAL A 81 -14.56 -9.98 -1.17
C VAL A 81 -13.06 -10.25 -1.15
N GLY A 82 -12.31 -9.72 -0.18
CA GLY A 82 -10.87 -9.99 -0.02
C GLY A 82 -10.56 -11.47 0.29
N VAL A 83 -11.35 -12.11 1.14
CA VAL A 83 -11.26 -13.56 1.41
C VAL A 83 -11.52 -14.36 0.13
N VAL A 84 -12.59 -14.05 -0.60
CA VAL A 84 -12.94 -14.75 -1.84
C VAL A 84 -11.86 -14.55 -2.90
N ALA A 85 -11.36 -13.32 -3.08
CA ALA A 85 -10.30 -13.03 -4.04
C ALA A 85 -9.01 -13.79 -3.74
N THR A 86 -8.55 -13.77 -2.48
CA THR A 86 -7.35 -14.52 -2.07
C THR A 86 -7.54 -16.03 -2.18
N PHE A 87 -8.75 -16.53 -1.93
CA PHE A 87 -9.10 -17.93 -2.14
C PHE A 87 -9.14 -18.32 -3.62
N LEU A 88 -9.65 -17.46 -4.52
CA LEU A 88 -9.67 -17.73 -5.96
C LEU A 88 -8.26 -17.73 -6.60
N LEU A 89 -7.35 -16.95 -6.05
CA LEU A 89 -5.95 -16.93 -6.50
C LEU A 89 -5.21 -18.25 -6.18
N LEU A 90 -5.64 -18.99 -5.15
CA LEU A 90 -5.05 -20.28 -4.78
C LEU A 90 -5.19 -21.35 -5.90
N PRO A 91 -6.41 -21.66 -6.41
CA PRO A 91 -6.60 -22.56 -7.54
C PRO A 91 -6.04 -22.03 -8.86
N ALA A 92 -6.05 -20.71 -9.13
CA ALA A 92 -5.48 -20.16 -10.35
C ALA A 92 -3.97 -20.43 -10.45
N VAL A 93 -3.25 -20.31 -9.32
CA VAL A 93 -1.84 -20.71 -9.22
C VAL A 93 -1.69 -22.23 -9.34
N CYS A 94 -2.61 -23.02 -8.78
CA CYS A 94 -2.60 -24.49 -8.87
C CYS A 94 -2.85 -25.01 -10.31
N GLY A 95 -3.83 -24.43 -11.00
CA GLY A 95 -4.19 -24.75 -12.38
C GLY A 95 -3.12 -24.30 -13.38
N GLY A 96 -2.51 -23.13 -13.16
CA GLY A 96 -1.34 -22.68 -13.92
C GLY A 96 -0.14 -23.62 -13.76
N LEU A 97 0.15 -24.08 -12.54
CA LEU A 97 1.22 -25.05 -12.29
C LEU A 97 0.94 -26.42 -12.92
N HIS A 98 -0.31 -26.88 -12.88
CA HIS A 98 -0.72 -28.13 -13.52
C HIS A 98 -0.65 -28.03 -15.06
N LEU A 99 -1.08 -26.92 -15.64
CA LEU A 99 -0.99 -26.67 -17.07
C LEU A 99 0.47 -26.56 -17.54
N VAL A 100 1.31 -25.84 -16.80
CA VAL A 100 2.75 -25.73 -17.10
C VAL A 100 3.44 -27.08 -16.95
N ARG A 101 3.15 -27.86 -15.91
CA ARG A 101 3.66 -29.24 -15.75
C ARG A 101 3.17 -30.19 -16.84
N HIS A 102 1.95 -30.01 -17.31
CA HIS A 102 1.40 -30.81 -18.39
C HIS A 102 2.03 -30.43 -19.74
N LEU A 103 2.21 -29.14 -20.00
CA LEU A 103 2.91 -28.64 -21.18
C LEU A 103 4.40 -29.02 -21.18
N SER A 104 5.08 -28.98 -20.03
CA SER A 104 6.46 -29.47 -19.92
C SER A 104 6.56 -30.98 -20.09
N SER A 105 5.59 -31.76 -19.58
CA SER A 105 5.50 -33.20 -19.83
C SER A 105 5.23 -33.51 -21.31
N LEU A 106 4.46 -32.69 -22.01
CA LEU A 106 4.24 -32.81 -23.45
C LEU A 106 5.50 -32.41 -24.24
N HIS A 107 6.26 -31.42 -23.76
CA HIS A 107 7.55 -31.03 -24.35
C HIS A 107 8.60 -32.14 -24.20
N ASP A 108 8.73 -32.75 -23.02
CA ASP A 108 9.64 -33.88 -22.78
C ASP A 108 9.21 -35.16 -23.53
N ALA A 109 7.90 -35.40 -23.65
CA ALA A 109 7.37 -36.49 -24.48
C ALA A 109 7.64 -36.28 -25.98
N SER A 110 7.67 -35.03 -26.45
CA SER A 110 8.04 -34.70 -27.84
C SER A 110 9.55 -34.79 -28.09
N ALA A 111 10.39 -34.50 -27.08
CA ALA A 111 11.84 -34.59 -27.15
C ALA A 111 12.37 -36.04 -27.13
N ALA A 112 11.59 -37.01 -26.65
CA ALA A 112 11.95 -38.43 -26.63
C ALA A 112 11.90 -39.15 -28.00
N SER A 113 11.63 -38.43 -29.10
CA SER A 113 11.45 -39.02 -30.43
C SER A 113 12.48 -38.63 -31.50
N VAL A 114 13.60 -37.97 -31.14
CA VAL A 114 14.62 -37.57 -32.12
C VAL A 114 15.87 -38.47 -32.03
N PRO A 115 16.17 -39.30 -33.05
CA PRO A 115 17.37 -40.14 -33.08
C PRO A 115 18.64 -39.29 -33.14
N HIS A 116 19.60 -39.64 -32.29
CA HIS A 116 20.77 -38.85 -31.88
C HIS A 116 21.89 -38.60 -32.92
N HIS A 117 21.65 -38.66 -34.24
CA HIS A 117 22.76 -38.80 -35.20
C HIS A 117 23.00 -37.70 -36.25
N LEU A 118 22.27 -36.57 -36.28
CA LEU A 118 22.44 -35.60 -37.38
C LEU A 118 22.39 -34.10 -37.01
N LEU A 119 23.03 -33.65 -35.94
CA LEU A 119 23.28 -32.20 -35.74
C LEU A 119 24.68 -31.90 -35.18
N HIS A 120 25.70 -32.45 -35.83
CA HIS A 120 27.05 -31.88 -35.79
C HIS A 120 27.24 -31.05 -37.06
N TRP A 121 26.94 -29.73 -37.02
CA TRP A 121 27.80 -28.66 -37.51
C TRP A 121 27.11 -27.29 -37.66
N ARG A 122 27.80 -26.27 -37.13
CA ARG A 122 27.90 -24.86 -37.60
C ARG A 122 26.92 -23.81 -37.01
N GLY A 123 27.47 -22.98 -36.11
CA GLY A 123 27.06 -21.58 -35.97
C GLY A 123 26.99 -21.05 -34.53
N SER A 124 28.09 -20.47 -34.04
CA SER A 124 28.17 -19.53 -32.89
C SER A 124 27.48 -19.98 -31.58
N LYS A 125 28.27 -20.48 -30.60
CA LYS A 125 27.85 -20.44 -29.19
C LYS A 125 27.79 -18.98 -28.76
N ARG A 126 26.67 -18.31 -28.99
CA ARG A 126 26.27 -17.16 -28.17
C ARG A 126 26.03 -17.77 -26.79
N SER A 127 26.91 -17.52 -25.83
CA SER A 127 26.65 -17.89 -24.43
C SER A 127 25.38 -17.15 -24.02
N GLU A 128 24.25 -17.84 -24.08
CA GLU A 128 22.96 -17.31 -23.64
C GLU A 128 23.04 -17.21 -22.11
N LEU A 129 23.36 -16.01 -21.63
CA LEU A 129 23.33 -15.70 -20.22
C LEU A 129 21.86 -15.70 -19.80
N GLN A 130 21.46 -16.71 -19.04
CA GLN A 130 20.11 -16.83 -18.50
C GLN A 130 20.10 -16.33 -17.05
N ALA A 131 19.18 -15.41 -16.73
CA ALA A 131 19.04 -14.87 -15.39
C ALA A 131 18.59 -15.99 -14.44
N HIS A 132 19.46 -16.39 -13.52
CA HIS A 132 19.09 -17.31 -12.46
C HIS A 132 18.56 -16.52 -11.27
N TYR A 133 17.24 -16.43 -11.17
CA TYR A 133 16.57 -15.83 -10.02
C TYR A 133 16.73 -16.74 -8.80
N GLN A 134 17.06 -16.17 -7.63
CA GLN A 134 17.07 -16.95 -6.40
C GLN A 134 15.69 -17.56 -6.18
N ARG A 135 15.67 -18.86 -5.90
CA ARG A 135 14.43 -19.59 -5.64
C ARG A 135 13.80 -19.00 -4.38
N ALA A 136 12.53 -18.58 -4.48
CA ALA A 136 11.76 -18.12 -3.34
C ALA A 136 11.83 -19.18 -2.21
N ASN A 137 12.10 -18.73 -0.98
CA ASN A 137 12.16 -19.63 0.18
C ASN A 137 10.85 -20.38 0.40
N PHE A 138 9.73 -19.78 -0.03
CA PHE A 138 8.39 -20.36 -0.01
C PHE A 138 7.79 -20.30 -1.42
N SER A 139 7.04 -21.33 -1.80
CA SER A 139 6.27 -21.33 -3.05
C SER A 139 5.26 -20.17 -3.07
N THR A 140 4.96 -19.62 -4.25
CA THR A 140 3.87 -18.64 -4.44
C THR A 140 2.54 -19.13 -3.86
N GLN A 141 2.32 -20.45 -3.88
CA GLN A 141 1.17 -21.10 -3.24
C GLN A 141 1.16 -20.89 -1.72
N GLY A 142 2.31 -21.01 -1.06
CA GLY A 142 2.44 -20.79 0.37
C GLY A 142 2.17 -19.33 0.75
N PHE A 143 2.62 -18.38 -0.08
CA PHE A 143 2.33 -16.96 0.09
C PHE A 143 0.83 -16.66 0.01
N PHE A 144 0.14 -17.11 -1.04
CA PHE A 144 -1.30 -16.88 -1.17
C PHE A 144 -2.13 -17.63 -0.12
N LEU A 145 -1.68 -18.80 0.34
CA LEU A 145 -2.33 -19.55 1.42
C LEU A 145 -2.22 -18.79 2.74
N PHE A 146 -1.02 -18.29 3.05
CA PHE A 146 -0.78 -17.45 4.21
C PHE A 146 -1.65 -16.18 4.16
N LEU A 147 -1.74 -15.56 2.99
CA LEU A 147 -2.56 -14.36 2.80
C LEU A 147 -4.06 -14.64 3.00
N SER A 148 -4.57 -15.75 2.46
CA SER A 148 -5.97 -16.19 2.66
C SER A 148 -6.26 -16.51 4.13
N ALA A 149 -5.37 -17.22 4.81
CA ALA A 149 -5.49 -17.51 6.24
C ALA A 149 -5.54 -16.21 7.05
N MET A 150 -4.71 -15.21 6.72
CA MET A 150 -4.73 -13.92 7.40
C MET A 150 -6.02 -13.14 7.17
N MET A 151 -6.56 -13.14 5.94
CA MET A 151 -7.85 -12.52 5.65
C MET A 151 -9.00 -13.18 6.44
N MET A 152 -8.96 -14.50 6.60
CA MET A 152 -9.92 -15.24 7.44
C MET A 152 -9.82 -14.86 8.92
N VAL A 153 -8.60 -14.71 9.44
CA VAL A 153 -8.38 -14.22 10.82
C VAL A 153 -8.92 -12.80 10.98
N CYS A 154 -8.76 -11.93 9.98
CA CYS A 154 -9.29 -10.56 10.01
C CYS A 154 -10.83 -10.54 10.01
N LEU A 155 -11.46 -11.40 9.20
CA LEU A 155 -12.91 -11.59 9.22
C LEU A 155 -13.39 -12.09 10.58
N GLY A 156 -12.71 -13.09 11.14
CA GLY A 156 -12.98 -13.61 12.48
C GLY A 156 -12.83 -12.54 13.57
N ALA A 157 -11.77 -11.73 13.50
CA ALA A 157 -11.55 -10.62 14.44
C ALA A 157 -12.67 -9.58 14.35
N PHE A 158 -13.12 -9.22 13.14
CA PHE A 158 -14.23 -8.27 12.97
C PHE A 158 -15.58 -8.85 13.43
N LEU A 159 -15.82 -10.15 13.20
CA LEU A 159 -17.00 -10.85 13.75
C LEU A 159 -16.97 -10.82 15.29
N LEU A 160 -15.82 -11.12 15.90
CA LEU A 160 -15.67 -11.10 17.35
C LEU A 160 -15.79 -9.69 17.93
N LEU A 161 -15.30 -8.65 17.24
CA LEU A 161 -15.50 -7.26 17.65
C LEU A 161 -17.00 -6.87 17.71
N ASN A 162 -17.83 -7.42 16.83
CA ASN A 162 -19.24 -7.09 16.76
C ASN A 162 -20.12 -7.97 17.67
N PHE A 163 -19.81 -9.27 17.78
CA PHE A 163 -20.67 -10.24 18.47
C PHE A 163 -20.17 -10.69 19.84
N HIS A 164 -18.90 -10.47 20.18
CA HIS A 164 -18.36 -11.02 21.42
C HIS A 164 -18.98 -10.32 22.65
N PRO A 165 -19.59 -11.07 23.59
CA PRO A 165 -20.37 -10.50 24.69
C PRO A 165 -19.54 -9.61 25.61
N ALA A 166 -18.24 -9.89 25.79
CA ALA A 166 -17.36 -9.03 26.58
C ALA A 166 -17.05 -7.66 25.92
N VAL A 167 -17.18 -7.56 24.59
CA VAL A 167 -17.01 -6.29 23.84
C VAL A 167 -18.36 -5.56 23.76
N ALA A 168 -19.47 -6.29 23.59
CA ALA A 168 -20.82 -5.74 23.62
C ALA A 168 -21.20 -5.12 24.98
N GLN A 169 -20.73 -5.71 26.09
CA GLN A 169 -20.86 -5.11 27.43
C GLN A 169 -20.08 -3.79 27.56
N GLU A 170 -18.96 -3.65 26.86
CA GLU A 170 -18.15 -2.42 26.87
C GLU A 170 -18.85 -1.27 26.13
N HIS A 171 -19.49 -1.56 24.99
CA HIS A 171 -20.34 -0.58 24.28
C HIS A 171 -21.49 -0.09 25.15
N LYS A 172 -22.16 -1.00 25.88
CA LYS A 172 -23.23 -0.64 26.82
C LYS A 172 -22.74 0.16 28.02
N SER A 173 -21.56 -0.18 28.56
CA SER A 173 -20.97 0.52 29.71
C SER A 173 -20.53 1.95 29.37
N LYS A 174 -19.99 2.20 28.16
CA LYS A 174 -19.71 3.57 27.68
C LYS A 174 -20.98 4.39 27.48
N GLY A 175 -22.04 3.78 26.95
CA GLY A 175 -23.35 4.43 26.83
C GLY A 175 -23.88 4.90 28.18
N TYR A 176 -23.74 4.10 29.24
CA TYR A 176 -24.23 4.43 30.58
C TYR A 176 -23.45 5.58 31.28
N VAL A 177 -22.14 5.68 31.01
CA VAL A 177 -21.29 6.74 31.56
C VAL A 177 -21.51 8.08 30.84
N ASP A 178 -21.70 8.05 29.52
CA ASP A 178 -22.05 9.24 28.74
C ASP A 178 -23.47 9.74 29.08
N ASP A 179 -24.42 8.82 29.30
CA ASP A 179 -25.77 9.15 29.80
C ASP A 179 -25.73 9.77 31.19
N SER A 180 -24.90 9.24 32.10
CA SER A 180 -24.77 9.83 33.46
C SER A 180 -24.18 11.25 33.43
N GLN A 181 -23.25 11.54 32.51
CA GLN A 181 -22.71 12.89 32.31
C GLN A 181 -23.68 13.83 31.56
N ARG A 182 -24.57 13.29 30.72
CA ARG A 182 -25.68 14.05 30.13
C ARG A 182 -26.75 14.36 31.17
N VAL A 183 -27.14 13.40 32.01
CA VAL A 183 -28.17 13.57 33.05
C VAL A 183 -27.76 14.66 34.06
N GLU A 184 -26.48 14.73 34.46
CA GLU A 184 -25.98 15.81 35.33
C GLU A 184 -26.04 17.21 34.68
N LYS A 185 -25.97 17.29 33.33
CA LYS A 185 -26.12 18.55 32.57
C LYS A 185 -27.57 18.88 32.25
N ILE A 186 -28.46 17.90 32.22
CA ILE A 186 -29.88 18.04 31.86
C ILE A 186 -30.73 18.50 33.05
N ASP A 187 -30.30 18.31 34.30
CA ASP A 187 -30.99 18.84 35.50
C ASP A 187 -31.04 20.38 35.57
N MET A 188 -30.44 21.10 34.60
CA MET A 188 -30.54 22.55 34.48
C MET A 188 -31.37 23.03 33.27
N SER A 189 -32.01 22.14 32.49
CA SER A 189 -32.80 22.54 31.32
C SER A 189 -33.93 21.54 31.01
N GLN A 190 -35.17 22.01 31.10
CA GLN A 190 -36.42 21.24 31.01
C GLN A 190 -36.61 20.43 29.70
N ALA A 191 -37.01 19.16 29.90
CA ALA A 191 -37.73 18.12 29.13
C ALA A 191 -38.44 18.41 27.77
N PRO A 192 -38.98 17.37 27.08
CA PRO A 192 -38.29 16.21 26.50
C PRO A 192 -38.65 16.03 25.01
N ASN A 193 -37.79 15.43 24.19
CA ASN A 193 -38.26 14.78 22.97
C ASN A 193 -37.54 13.45 22.73
N ASN A 194 -38.36 12.50 22.32
CA ASN A 194 -38.18 11.07 22.36
C ASN A 194 -37.39 10.61 21.13
N GLU A 195 -36.12 10.21 21.29
CA GLU A 195 -35.35 9.54 20.23
C GLU A 195 -34.62 8.32 20.79
N ASN A 196 -34.80 7.19 20.09
CA ASN A 196 -34.19 5.90 20.39
C ASN A 196 -32.65 5.98 20.37
N PRO A 197 -31.93 5.25 21.23
CA PRO A 197 -30.48 5.23 21.24
C PRO A 197 -29.95 4.35 20.09
N GLU A 198 -29.95 4.88 18.87
CA GLU A 198 -29.15 4.31 17.79
C GLU A 198 -27.70 4.79 17.89
N GLN A 199 -26.82 3.79 17.90
CA GLN A 199 -25.37 3.82 17.75
C GLN A 199 -24.85 5.15 17.20
N THR A 200 -24.21 5.94 18.06
CA THR A 200 -23.47 7.14 17.64
C THR A 200 -22.43 6.74 16.59
N PRO A 201 -22.63 7.16 15.32
CA PRO A 201 -21.59 7.01 14.31
C PRO A 201 -20.38 7.82 14.76
N MET A 202 -19.16 7.40 14.42
CA MET A 202 -17.94 8.20 14.68
C MET A 202 -17.91 9.56 13.93
N LEU A 203 -19.03 9.97 13.32
CA LEU A 203 -19.23 11.15 12.49
C LEU A 203 -20.39 12.00 13.01
N ASP A 204 -20.30 12.46 14.25
CA ASP A 204 -21.17 13.55 14.72
C ASP A 204 -20.58 14.90 14.28
N PHE A 205 -21.38 15.66 13.52
CA PHE A 205 -21.07 17.02 13.12
C PHE A 205 -21.97 17.97 13.91
N PRO A 206 -21.44 18.88 14.73
CA PRO A 206 -22.21 20.04 15.16
C PRO A 206 -22.49 20.90 13.92
N GLU A 207 -23.76 20.98 13.55
CA GLU A 207 -24.26 21.92 12.55
C GLU A 207 -23.94 23.35 12.99
N GLY A 208 -23.31 24.12 12.09
CA GLY A 208 -23.12 25.55 12.30
C GLY A 208 -21.75 25.95 12.86
N THR A 209 -20.68 25.78 12.08
CA THR A 209 -19.58 26.76 12.15
C THR A 209 -19.00 27.02 10.77
N VAL A 210 -19.24 28.24 10.31
CA VAL A 210 -18.65 28.86 9.11
C VAL A 210 -17.15 28.60 9.09
N ILE A 211 -16.66 28.09 7.95
CA ILE A 211 -15.26 27.76 7.69
C ILE A 211 -14.42 29.05 7.82
N LYS A 212 -13.86 29.31 9.00
CA LYS A 212 -12.68 30.18 9.12
C LYS A 212 -11.48 29.34 8.71
N GLN A 213 -11.13 29.47 7.43
CA GLN A 213 -9.95 28.88 6.83
C GLN A 213 -8.69 29.44 7.51
N HIS A 214 -8.22 28.77 8.57
CA HIS A 214 -6.95 29.11 9.21
C HIS A 214 -5.80 28.78 8.24
N SER A 215 -4.95 29.78 7.97
CA SER A 215 -3.84 29.78 6.99
C SER A 215 -2.87 28.58 7.08
N ALA A 216 -2.78 27.93 8.24
CA ALA A 216 -1.97 26.73 8.47
C ALA A 216 -2.58 25.46 7.84
N PHE A 217 -3.91 25.31 7.87
CA PHE A 217 -4.63 24.16 7.31
C PHE A 217 -4.37 24.02 5.81
N GLY A 218 -4.51 25.13 5.06
CA GLY A 218 -4.31 25.12 3.62
C GLY A 218 -2.87 24.78 3.20
N LYS A 219 -1.85 25.19 3.95
CA LYS A 219 -0.45 24.89 3.61
C LYS A 219 -0.08 23.43 3.85
N GLY A 220 -0.57 22.85 4.97
CA GLY A 220 -0.32 21.44 5.30
C GLY A 220 -0.96 20.46 4.31
N THR A 221 -2.15 20.79 3.78
CA THR A 221 -2.86 19.92 2.83
C THR A 221 -2.15 19.77 1.48
N TYR A 222 -1.52 20.83 0.95
CA TYR A 222 -0.74 20.71 -0.29
C TYR A 222 0.48 19.79 -0.13
N ILE A 223 1.20 19.95 0.99
CA ILE A 223 2.33 19.08 1.32
C ILE A 223 1.84 17.63 1.43
N LEU A 224 0.74 17.40 2.15
CA LEU A 224 0.17 16.06 2.31
C LEU A 224 -0.22 15.43 0.97
N ALA A 225 -0.88 16.18 0.07
CA ALA A 225 -1.26 15.70 -1.25
C ALA A 225 -0.03 15.27 -2.06
N TRP A 226 0.99 16.15 -2.12
CA TRP A 226 2.23 15.90 -2.84
C TRP A 226 2.98 14.69 -2.31
N VAL A 227 3.17 14.63 -0.99
CA VAL A 227 3.89 13.54 -0.34
C VAL A 227 3.20 12.20 -0.58
N ASN A 228 1.86 12.16 -0.54
CA ASN A 228 1.09 10.95 -0.85
C ASN A 228 1.15 10.57 -2.33
N ALA A 229 1.11 11.54 -3.25
CA ALA A 229 1.33 11.28 -4.68
C ALA A 229 2.68 10.58 -4.91
N LEU A 230 3.76 11.10 -4.31
CA LEU A 230 5.11 10.56 -4.52
C LEU A 230 5.29 9.15 -3.97
N THR A 231 4.86 8.92 -2.73
CA THR A 231 5.15 7.69 -1.97
C THR A 231 4.19 6.55 -2.23
N ASN A 232 2.93 6.82 -2.58
CA ASN A 232 1.93 5.77 -2.79
C ASN A 232 1.72 5.45 -4.27
N ALA A 233 2.12 6.34 -5.18
CA ALA A 233 1.88 6.15 -6.60
C ALA A 233 3.11 6.35 -7.47
N VAL A 234 3.72 7.55 -7.44
CA VAL A 234 4.70 7.93 -8.45
C VAL A 234 5.95 7.06 -8.41
N LEU A 235 6.61 6.99 -7.25
CA LEU A 235 7.85 6.23 -7.13
C LEU A 235 7.62 4.71 -7.13
N PRO A 236 6.62 4.14 -6.42
CA PRO A 236 6.36 2.71 -6.49
C PRO A 236 6.18 2.19 -7.92
N SER A 237 5.52 2.98 -8.79
CA SER A 237 5.34 2.65 -10.22
C SER A 237 6.66 2.49 -10.98
N VAL A 238 7.72 3.18 -10.57
CA VAL A 238 9.03 3.16 -11.23
C VAL A 238 10.11 2.40 -10.46
N GLN A 239 9.75 1.77 -9.34
CA GLN A 239 10.71 1.13 -8.45
C GLN A 239 11.54 0.04 -9.15
N ALA A 240 10.88 -0.81 -9.94
CA ALA A 240 11.56 -1.82 -10.73
C ALA A 240 12.60 -1.20 -11.69
N TYR A 241 12.23 -0.13 -12.41
CA TYR A 241 13.11 0.52 -13.38
C TYR A 241 14.32 1.20 -12.74
N SER A 242 14.18 1.72 -11.52
CA SER A 242 15.28 2.35 -10.77
C SER A 242 16.25 1.34 -10.15
N CYS A 243 15.77 0.20 -9.66
CA CYS A 243 16.60 -0.73 -8.88
C CYS A 243 17.13 -1.91 -9.70
N LEU A 244 16.37 -2.40 -10.68
CA LEU A 244 16.72 -3.60 -11.44
C LEU A 244 18.06 -3.50 -12.19
N PRO A 245 18.47 -2.35 -12.78
CA PRO A 245 19.78 -2.24 -13.44
C PRO A 245 20.97 -2.53 -12.51
N TYR A 246 20.80 -2.32 -11.20
CA TYR A 246 21.81 -2.62 -10.19
C TYR A 246 21.75 -4.09 -9.69
N GLY A 247 20.81 -4.88 -10.20
CA GLY A 247 20.65 -6.30 -9.90
C GLY A 247 19.40 -6.61 -9.08
N ASN A 248 18.94 -7.87 -9.18
CA ASN A 248 17.74 -8.36 -8.50
C ASN A 248 17.82 -8.22 -6.97
N GLN A 249 19.02 -8.39 -6.39
CA GLN A 249 19.24 -8.21 -4.95
C GLN A 249 19.00 -6.78 -4.50
N ALA A 250 19.45 -5.78 -5.28
CA ALA A 250 19.20 -4.39 -4.98
C ALA A 250 17.69 -4.06 -5.01
N TYR A 251 16.96 -4.61 -5.99
CA TYR A 251 15.51 -4.43 -6.05
C TYR A 251 14.79 -5.08 -4.85
N HIS A 252 15.16 -6.31 -4.49
CA HIS A 252 14.63 -6.99 -3.32
C HIS A 252 14.87 -6.24 -2.00
N LEU A 253 16.12 -5.83 -1.77
CA LEU A 253 16.51 -5.08 -0.57
C LEU A 253 15.79 -3.74 -0.51
N ALA A 254 15.71 -3.01 -1.64
CA ALA A 254 14.98 -1.75 -1.70
C ALA A 254 13.49 -1.93 -1.35
N ALA A 255 12.80 -2.93 -1.92
CA ALA A 255 11.39 -3.18 -1.63
C ALA A 255 11.14 -3.58 -0.17
N THR A 256 11.99 -4.44 0.38
CA THR A 256 11.84 -4.94 1.74
C THR A 256 12.16 -3.86 2.77
N LEU A 257 13.31 -3.20 2.65
CA LEU A 257 13.73 -2.16 3.60
C LEU A 257 12.84 -0.91 3.52
N SER A 258 12.32 -0.56 2.34
CA SER A 258 11.32 0.50 2.20
C SER A 258 10.02 0.17 2.94
N SER A 259 9.56 -1.08 2.87
CA SER A 259 8.37 -1.52 3.60
C SER A 259 8.56 -1.47 5.12
N VAL A 260 9.79 -1.73 5.61
CA VAL A 260 10.17 -1.58 7.02
C VAL A 260 10.34 -0.11 7.44
N ALA A 261 10.77 0.76 6.52
CA ALA A 261 10.98 2.19 6.82
C ALA A 261 9.68 2.92 7.22
N ASN A 262 8.52 2.48 6.69
CA ASN A 262 7.21 3.04 7.06
C ASN A 262 6.88 2.93 8.56
N PRO A 263 6.81 1.72 9.16
CA PRO A 263 6.57 1.58 10.60
C PRO A 263 7.69 2.18 11.45
N VAL A 264 8.94 2.18 10.98
CA VAL A 264 10.03 2.89 11.66
C VAL A 264 9.77 4.40 11.70
N ALA A 265 9.30 5.00 10.61
CA ALA A 265 8.91 6.41 10.59
C ALA A 265 7.76 6.70 11.56
N CYS A 266 6.74 5.84 11.59
CA CYS A 266 5.63 5.95 12.54
C CYS A 266 6.12 5.86 14.00
N PHE A 267 7.04 4.94 14.29
CA PHE A 267 7.64 4.78 15.61
C PHE A 267 8.45 6.02 16.01
N ILE A 268 9.31 6.54 15.12
CA ILE A 268 10.06 7.78 15.36
C ILE A 268 9.09 8.94 15.62
N ALA A 269 8.02 9.07 14.83
CA ALA A 269 7.01 10.11 15.00
C ALA A 269 6.28 10.03 16.35
N MET A 270 6.13 8.82 16.92
CA MET A 270 5.55 8.62 18.25
C MET A 270 6.42 9.20 19.37
N PHE A 271 7.75 9.08 19.28
CA PHE A 271 8.67 9.59 20.31
C PHE A 271 9.15 11.02 20.05
N VAL A 272 9.21 11.43 18.78
CA VAL A 272 9.74 12.73 18.36
C VAL A 272 8.71 13.46 17.47
N PRO A 273 7.56 13.89 18.02
CA PRO A 273 6.52 14.57 17.25
C PRO A 273 6.80 16.07 17.11
N ILE A 274 7.75 16.48 16.25
CA ILE A 274 8.05 17.90 16.03
C ILE A 274 7.02 18.51 15.06
N ARG A 275 6.03 19.24 15.61
CA ARG A 275 4.85 19.75 14.87
C ARG A 275 5.07 21.10 14.17
N THR A 276 6.20 21.29 13.51
CA THR A 276 6.52 22.56 12.83
C THR A 276 6.34 22.44 11.32
N LEU A 277 5.42 23.21 10.72
CA LEU A 277 5.18 23.21 9.27
C LEU A 277 6.44 23.57 8.44
N VAL A 278 7.32 24.42 8.97
CA VAL A 278 8.61 24.74 8.33
C VAL A 278 9.51 23.51 8.23
N LEU A 279 9.61 22.72 9.30
CA LEU A 279 10.36 21.46 9.30
C LEU A 279 9.73 20.45 8.33
N MET A 280 8.39 20.35 8.32
CA MET A 280 7.68 19.48 7.36
C MET A 280 7.97 19.90 5.91
N GLY A 281 7.99 21.21 5.64
CA GLY A 281 8.36 21.75 4.33
C GLY A 281 9.80 21.39 3.95
N PHE A 282 10.76 21.61 4.85
CA PHE A 282 12.16 21.25 4.63
C PHE A 282 12.33 19.74 4.36
N LEU A 283 11.78 18.88 5.22
CA LEU A 283 11.82 17.42 5.04
C LEU A 283 11.12 16.98 3.75
N THR A 284 10.05 17.65 3.34
CA THR A 284 9.38 17.37 2.05
C THR A 284 10.28 17.71 0.88
N VAL A 285 10.97 18.84 0.91
CA VAL A 285 11.92 19.23 -0.16
C VAL A 285 13.08 18.24 -0.21
N THR A 286 13.67 17.89 0.93
CA THR A 286 14.74 16.88 1.02
C THR A 286 14.28 15.52 0.52
N GLY A 287 13.13 15.03 0.98
CA GLY A 287 12.53 13.77 0.52
C GLY A 287 12.21 13.78 -0.97
N THR A 288 11.69 14.89 -1.50
CA THR A 288 11.45 15.07 -2.94
C THR A 288 12.76 15.06 -3.73
N GLY A 289 13.86 15.59 -3.19
CA GLY A 289 15.20 15.49 -3.78
C GLY A 289 15.68 14.05 -3.94
N PHE A 290 15.52 13.22 -2.90
CA PHE A 290 15.78 11.78 -3.00
C PHE A 290 14.86 11.09 -4.01
N GLY A 291 13.58 11.49 -4.05
CA GLY A 291 12.63 10.99 -5.04
C GLY A 291 12.99 11.37 -6.48
N ALA A 292 13.49 12.58 -6.70
CA ALA A 292 13.98 13.03 -8.00
C ALA A 292 15.21 12.23 -8.46
N TYR A 293 16.13 11.91 -7.53
CA TYR A 293 17.24 11.00 -7.83
C TYR A 293 16.76 9.61 -8.26
N ILE A 294 15.81 9.01 -7.51
CA ILE A 294 15.21 7.71 -7.86
C ILE A 294 14.56 7.76 -9.25
N MET A 295 13.79 8.81 -9.53
CA MET A 295 13.15 9.01 -10.83
C MET A 295 14.18 9.18 -11.95
N ALA A 296 15.28 9.90 -11.69
CA ALA A 296 16.38 10.04 -12.66
C ALA A 296 17.04 8.69 -12.95
N MET A 297 17.25 7.84 -11.94
CA MET A 297 17.81 6.50 -12.16
C MET A 297 16.84 5.61 -12.95
N ALA A 298 15.54 5.74 -12.73
CA ALA A 298 14.53 5.08 -13.56
C ALA A 298 14.56 5.59 -15.01
N ALA A 299 14.64 6.90 -15.23
CA ALA A 299 14.64 7.52 -16.55
C ALA A 299 15.92 7.23 -17.36
N LEU A 300 17.06 7.07 -16.68
CA LEU A 300 18.33 6.68 -17.30
C LEU A 300 18.45 5.16 -17.51
N SER A 301 17.51 4.37 -16.99
CA SER A 301 17.45 2.93 -17.21
C SER A 301 17.29 2.62 -18.70
N PRO A 302 18.10 1.71 -19.28
CA PRO A 302 18.79 0.59 -18.65
C PRO A 302 20.19 0.89 -18.08
N CYS A 303 20.70 2.12 -18.20
CA CYS A 303 22.06 2.50 -17.84
C CYS A 303 22.13 3.69 -16.88
N PRO A 304 21.65 3.51 -15.63
CA PRO A 304 21.73 4.54 -14.61
C PRO A 304 23.18 4.80 -14.17
N LEU A 305 23.36 5.90 -13.45
CA LEU A 305 24.67 6.30 -12.94
C LEU A 305 25.23 5.22 -12.01
N LEU A 306 26.56 5.01 -12.08
CA LEU A 306 27.28 4.09 -11.19
C LEU A 306 26.87 2.61 -11.30
N ILE A 307 26.29 2.17 -12.43
CA ILE A 307 25.88 0.76 -12.65
C ILE A 307 27.04 -0.26 -12.48
N ASN A 308 28.27 0.12 -12.84
CA ASN A 308 29.43 -0.77 -12.82
C ASN A 308 30.11 -0.89 -11.45
N HIS A 309 29.56 -0.27 -10.40
CA HIS A 309 30.12 -0.30 -9.05
C HIS A 309 29.06 -0.75 -8.04
N ASP A 310 29.46 -1.59 -7.08
CA ASP A 310 28.60 -2.02 -5.96
C ASP A 310 28.08 -0.83 -5.13
N LEU A 311 28.80 0.29 -5.16
CA LEU A 311 28.38 1.56 -4.57
C LEU A 311 27.07 2.07 -5.17
N GLY A 312 26.79 1.84 -6.45
CA GLY A 312 25.53 2.23 -7.10
C GLY A 312 24.34 1.48 -6.53
N ALA A 313 24.48 0.16 -6.34
CA ALA A 313 23.47 -0.70 -5.71
C ALA A 313 23.19 -0.29 -4.27
N ALA A 314 24.22 -0.05 -3.46
CA ALA A 314 24.05 0.41 -2.08
C ALA A 314 23.38 1.79 -2.02
N LEU A 315 23.77 2.71 -2.90
CA LEU A 315 23.26 4.07 -2.95
C LEU A 315 21.77 4.11 -3.32
N ILE A 316 21.33 3.34 -4.33
CA ILE A 316 19.91 3.32 -4.72
C ILE A 316 19.03 2.73 -3.62
N VAL A 317 19.48 1.65 -2.96
CA VAL A 317 18.77 1.03 -1.83
C VAL A 317 18.67 2.01 -0.66
N LEU A 318 19.77 2.64 -0.26
CA LEU A 318 19.78 3.61 0.82
C LEU A 318 18.88 4.82 0.51
N THR A 319 18.91 5.29 -0.75
CA THR A 319 18.07 6.42 -1.17
C THR A 319 16.59 6.10 -1.08
N TRP A 320 16.17 4.89 -1.48
CA TRP A 320 14.80 4.41 -1.30
C TRP A 320 14.38 4.38 0.17
N VAL A 321 15.22 3.83 1.04
CA VAL A 321 14.94 3.76 2.48
C VAL A 321 14.80 5.16 3.09
N ILE A 322 15.73 6.08 2.81
CA ILE A 322 15.70 7.45 3.32
C ILE A 322 14.49 8.21 2.77
N PHE A 323 14.17 8.05 1.48
CA PHE A 323 12.99 8.63 0.85
C PHE A 323 11.71 8.23 1.59
N VAL A 324 11.50 6.93 1.78
CA VAL A 324 10.30 6.41 2.45
C VAL A 324 10.26 6.83 3.91
N LEU A 325 11.37 6.71 4.64
CA LEU A 325 11.45 7.10 6.04
C LEU A 325 11.09 8.58 6.23
N THR A 326 11.70 9.46 5.42
CA THR A 326 11.53 10.92 5.52
C THR A 326 10.10 11.32 5.19
N LEU A 327 9.56 10.85 4.06
CA LEU A 327 8.23 11.25 3.61
C LEU A 327 7.12 10.61 4.43
N SER A 328 7.30 9.40 4.94
CA SER A 328 6.33 8.79 5.87
C SER A 328 6.30 9.51 7.21
N TYR A 329 7.44 9.99 7.72
CA TYR A 329 7.45 10.86 8.90
C TYR A 329 6.65 12.14 8.67
N VAL A 330 6.87 12.82 7.52
CA VAL A 330 6.10 14.02 7.15
C VAL A 330 4.59 13.74 7.12
N LYS A 331 4.15 12.63 6.48
CA LYS A 331 2.72 12.26 6.45
C LYS A 331 2.13 12.09 7.83
N VAL A 332 2.83 11.37 8.71
CA VAL A 332 2.34 11.08 10.06
C VAL A 332 2.21 12.38 10.85
N ILE A 333 3.23 13.24 10.84
CA ILE A 333 3.19 14.49 11.60
C ILE A 333 2.15 15.47 11.05
N ILE A 334 2.00 15.59 9.72
CA ILE A 334 0.94 16.43 9.14
C ILE A 334 -0.44 15.86 9.50
N GLY A 335 -0.63 14.54 9.47
CA GLY A 335 -1.86 13.90 9.92
C GLY A 335 -2.17 14.20 11.38
N VAL A 336 -1.16 14.21 12.25
CA VAL A 336 -1.30 14.60 13.66
C VAL A 336 -1.68 16.07 13.79
N ILE A 337 -1.02 16.99 13.08
CA ILE A 337 -1.37 18.42 13.09
C ILE A 337 -2.81 18.65 12.62
N LEU A 338 -3.22 18.02 11.53
CA LEU A 338 -4.58 18.15 10.99
C LEU A 338 -5.63 17.50 11.90
N ARG A 339 -5.26 16.47 12.67
CA ARG A 339 -6.14 15.86 13.67
C ARG A 339 -6.44 16.83 14.82
N ASP A 340 -5.46 17.64 15.23
CA ASP A 340 -5.65 18.62 16.32
C ASP A 340 -6.63 19.75 15.94
N GLU A 341 -6.73 20.08 14.65
CA GLU A 341 -7.67 21.08 14.10
C GLU A 341 -9.15 20.61 14.12
N GLY A 342 -9.39 19.34 14.47
CA GLY A 342 -10.72 18.79 14.73
C GLY A 342 -11.18 17.73 13.73
N HIS A 343 -12.37 17.19 13.98
CA HIS A 343 -12.90 16.02 13.25
C HIS A 343 -13.08 16.29 11.73
N SER A 344 -13.60 17.48 11.37
CA SER A 344 -13.76 17.87 9.97
C SER A 344 -12.42 17.98 9.23
N ALA A 345 -11.35 18.43 9.90
CA ALA A 345 -10.02 18.53 9.33
C ALA A 345 -9.41 17.14 9.07
N LEU A 346 -9.68 16.17 9.95
CA LEU A 346 -9.25 14.77 9.78
C LEU A 346 -9.94 14.11 8.57
N VAL A 347 -11.23 14.40 8.35
CA VAL A 347 -11.97 13.94 7.17
C VAL A 347 -11.34 14.48 5.87
N TRP A 348 -11.05 15.78 5.82
CA TRP A 348 -10.36 16.40 4.67
C TRP A 348 -8.94 15.88 4.50
N CYS A 349 -8.22 15.59 5.59
CA CYS A 349 -6.92 14.93 5.56
C CYS A 349 -7.01 13.59 4.79
N GLY A 350 -7.99 12.74 5.12
CA GLY A 350 -8.24 11.48 4.41
C GLY A 350 -8.55 11.69 2.93
N ALA A 351 -9.44 12.64 2.60
CA ALA A 351 -9.77 12.95 1.21
C ALA A 351 -8.55 13.44 0.41
N VAL A 352 -7.73 14.31 0.99
CA VAL A 352 -6.50 14.85 0.37
C VAL A 352 -5.45 13.75 0.14
N VAL A 353 -5.28 12.82 1.08
CA VAL A 353 -4.37 11.66 0.94
C VAL A 353 -4.77 10.81 -0.28
N GLN A 354 -6.06 10.52 -0.41
CA GLN A 354 -6.59 9.69 -1.49
C GLN A 354 -6.48 10.41 -2.83
N LEU A 355 -6.91 11.68 -2.91
CA LEU A 355 -6.83 12.50 -4.11
C LEU A 355 -5.38 12.67 -4.60
N GLY A 356 -4.44 12.99 -3.70
CA GLY A 356 -3.03 13.13 -4.07
C GLY A 356 -2.45 11.85 -4.66
N SER A 357 -2.73 10.71 -4.02
CA SER A 357 -2.26 9.41 -4.50
C SER A 357 -2.92 9.03 -5.85
N MET A 358 -4.22 9.32 -6.04
CA MET A 358 -4.91 9.12 -7.33
C MET A 358 -4.31 9.97 -8.45
N LEU A 359 -4.03 11.25 -8.20
CA LEU A 359 -3.38 12.14 -9.18
C LEU A 359 -1.98 11.62 -9.55
N GLY A 360 -1.23 11.11 -8.58
CA GLY A 360 0.07 10.46 -8.83
C GLY A 360 -0.06 9.22 -9.72
N ALA A 361 -1.07 8.38 -9.52
CA ALA A 361 -1.25 7.18 -10.33
C ALA A 361 -1.78 7.47 -11.74
N LEU A 362 -2.76 8.37 -11.86
CA LEU A 362 -3.31 8.79 -13.16
C LEU A 362 -2.26 9.50 -14.02
N SER A 363 -1.29 10.17 -13.40
CA SER A 363 -0.15 10.73 -14.13
C SER A 363 0.85 9.65 -14.51
N MET A 364 1.32 8.80 -13.58
CA MET A 364 2.40 7.85 -13.89
C MET A 364 1.97 6.64 -14.72
N PHE A 365 0.72 6.21 -14.63
CA PHE A 365 0.26 5.03 -15.37
C PHE A 365 0.40 5.18 -16.90
N PRO A 366 -0.06 6.27 -17.54
CA PRO A 366 0.22 6.50 -18.95
C PRO A 366 1.71 6.60 -19.28
N LEU A 367 2.51 7.27 -18.44
CA LEU A 367 3.96 7.41 -18.68
C LEU A 367 4.67 6.04 -18.73
N VAL A 368 4.34 5.15 -17.80
CA VAL A 368 4.96 3.84 -17.68
C VAL A 368 4.37 2.84 -18.68
N SER A 369 3.04 2.70 -18.72
CA SER A 369 2.39 1.56 -19.40
C SER A 369 1.95 1.87 -20.84
N VAL A 370 1.61 3.14 -21.14
CA VAL A 370 1.12 3.54 -22.47
C VAL A 370 2.27 4.08 -23.32
N TYR A 371 2.98 5.09 -22.82
CA TYR A 371 4.11 5.72 -23.52
C TYR A 371 5.41 4.93 -23.41
N ARG A 372 5.50 3.99 -22.46
CA ARG A 372 6.68 3.11 -22.26
C ARG A 372 7.98 3.91 -22.13
N LEU A 373 7.93 5.02 -21.40
CA LEU A 373 9.07 5.93 -21.24
C LEU A 373 10.23 5.29 -20.46
N PHE A 374 9.94 4.29 -19.62
CA PHE A 374 10.93 3.61 -18.81
C PHE A 374 11.26 2.25 -19.39
N GLN A 375 12.55 1.96 -19.52
CA GLN A 375 13.06 0.66 -19.96
C GLN A 375 13.64 -0.08 -18.77
N SER A 376 13.28 -1.35 -18.60
CA SER A 376 13.83 -2.19 -17.53
C SER A 376 15.27 -2.58 -17.85
N GLY A 377 16.17 -2.56 -16.87
CA GLY A 377 17.53 -3.09 -17.01
C GLY A 377 17.52 -4.60 -17.26
N ASP A 378 18.44 -5.07 -18.12
CA ASP A 378 18.64 -6.51 -18.36
C ASP A 378 19.61 -7.08 -17.29
N PRO A 379 19.16 -8.03 -16.44
CA PRO A 379 20.02 -8.64 -15.43
C PRO A 379 21.24 -9.37 -16.01
N CYS A 380 21.18 -9.78 -17.27
CA CYS A 380 22.20 -10.54 -17.97
C CYS A 380 23.06 -9.70 -18.92
N ASN A 381 22.69 -8.44 -19.14
CA ASN A 381 23.43 -7.54 -20.02
C ASN A 381 23.66 -6.19 -19.33
N THR A 382 24.83 -6.07 -18.70
CA THR A 382 25.31 -4.83 -18.08
C THR A 382 25.99 -3.88 -19.08
N LYS A 383 25.99 -4.20 -20.38
CA LYS A 383 26.61 -3.34 -21.39
C LYS A 383 25.63 -2.26 -21.82
N CYS A 384 26.00 -1.02 -21.51
CA CYS A 384 25.29 0.14 -22.00
C CYS A 384 25.52 0.33 -23.51
N PRO A 385 24.47 0.61 -24.29
CA PRO A 385 24.66 1.10 -25.66
C PRO A 385 25.50 2.38 -25.58
N LYS A 386 26.54 2.44 -26.45
CA LYS A 386 27.47 3.56 -26.51
C LYS A 386 26.81 4.85 -26.98
#